data_AF-A0AAV8U397-F1
#
_entry.id   AF-A0AAV8U397-F1
#
_cell.length_a   1.000
_cell.length_b   1.000
_cell.length_c   1.000
_cell.angle_alpha   90.00
_cell.angle_beta   90.00
_cell.angle_gamma   90.00
#
_symmetry.space_group_name_H-M   'P 1'
#
loop_
_entity.id
_entity.type
_entity.pdbx_description
1 polymer ?
#
loop_
_entity_poly.entity_id
_entity_poly.type
_entity_poly.pdbx_seq_one_letter_code
_entity_poly.pdbx_strand_id
1 'polypeptide(L)'
;MALKTNSADGRTRSTIQIFIVVGLCCFFYILGAWQRSGFGKADNLAMAITKNTGDCNILSSLDFETHHGGEVGADSDSKPKVIDPCHPKYIDYTPCQDQRRAMTFPRENMIYRERHCPPEEEKLHCLIPAPKGYVTPFPWPKSRDYVPYANAPYKSLTVEKAIQNWVQYEGNVFRFPGGGTQFPQGADKYIDELASVIPMANGTVRTALDTGCGVASWGAYLWSRNVIAMSFAPRDSHEAQVQFALERGVPAVTGVLGTIKLPYPSRAFDMAHCSRCLIPWGANGGIYMMEVDRVLRPGGYWVLSGPPINWKTNYIPWKRPKEELQEEQRSIEDVAKLLCWEKKYEKGEIAIWQKRVNADSCPQRQDDKFCKSADTDDVWYKKMEGCITPYPDVSSSSEVAGGELKTFPERLYAIPRRISSGSLPGVSVETYQEDSKLWRKHVNAYKKINKLIDSGRYRNIMDMNAGLGGFAAALESPKLWVMNVVPTIAEKNTLGVIYERGLIGIYHDWCEAFSTYPRTYDLIHANGVFSLYNNKCNIEDILLEMDRILRPEGAVIIRDDVDVLAKVRKIVGGMRWDAKMVDHEDGPLVPEKILVAVKQYWVAGENSTSSQ
;
A
#
# COMPACT_ATOMS: atom_id res chain seq x y z
N MET A 1 -37.65 84.20 -8.16
CA MET A 1 -36.28 84.66 -8.52
C MET A 1 -35.30 83.81 -7.73
N ALA A 2 -34.34 83.05 -8.26
CA ALA A 2 -33.81 82.95 -9.62
C ALA A 2 -33.45 81.48 -9.90
N LEU A 3 -33.56 81.09 -11.17
CA LEU A 3 -33.18 79.80 -11.72
C LEU A 3 -31.66 79.62 -11.72
N LYS A 4 -31.20 78.38 -11.46
CA LYS A 4 -29.92 77.87 -11.95
C LYS A 4 -30.15 76.50 -12.60
N THR A 5 -30.14 76.52 -13.93
CA THR A 5 -29.98 75.39 -14.84
C THR A 5 -28.51 75.02 -15.00
N ASN A 6 -28.27 73.74 -15.32
CA ASN A 6 -27.13 73.08 -15.99
C ASN A 6 -26.79 71.78 -15.25
N SER A 7 -26.57 70.62 -15.84
CA SER A 7 -26.55 70.16 -17.24
C SER A 7 -26.62 68.62 -17.15
N ALA A 8 -27.53 67.98 -17.90
CA ALA A 8 -27.59 66.53 -17.99
C ALA A 8 -26.49 66.05 -18.94
N ASP A 9 -25.42 65.48 -18.38
CA ASP A 9 -24.30 64.95 -19.16
C ASP A 9 -24.65 63.54 -19.67
N GLY A 10 -25.23 63.49 -20.87
CA GLY A 10 -25.50 62.27 -21.62
C GLY A 10 -24.20 61.65 -22.11
N ARG A 11 -23.55 60.84 -21.27
CA ARG A 11 -22.48 59.93 -21.73
C ARG A 11 -23.10 58.81 -22.54
N THR A 12 -23.12 58.98 -23.85
CA THR A 12 -23.16 57.89 -24.82
C THR A 12 -22.05 56.89 -24.46
N ARG A 13 -22.41 55.77 -23.84
CA ARG A 13 -21.52 54.59 -23.72
C ARG A 13 -21.15 54.21 -25.15
N SER A 14 -19.93 54.59 -25.55
CA SER A 14 -19.40 54.34 -26.87
C SER A 14 -19.57 52.84 -27.18
N THR A 15 -20.33 52.54 -28.23
CA THR A 15 -20.54 51.19 -28.76
C THR A 15 -19.21 50.44 -28.96
N ILE A 16 -18.11 51.17 -29.16
CA ILE A 16 -16.74 50.67 -29.27
C ILE A 16 -16.29 49.94 -27.99
N GLN A 17 -16.64 50.42 -26.79
CA GLN A 17 -16.25 49.75 -25.54
C GLN A 17 -16.94 48.38 -25.37
N ILE A 18 -18.17 48.24 -25.87
CA ILE A 18 -18.90 46.97 -25.85
C ILE A 18 -18.24 45.97 -26.80
N PHE A 19 -17.85 46.41 -28.01
CA PHE A 19 -17.13 45.55 -28.95
C PHE A 19 -15.76 45.11 -28.45
N ILE A 20 -15.03 45.97 -27.72
CA ILE A 20 -13.74 45.60 -27.11
C ILE A 20 -13.93 44.53 -26.04
N VAL A 21 -14.94 44.66 -25.16
CA VAL A 21 -15.21 43.68 -24.10
C VAL A 21 -15.65 42.35 -24.71
N VAL A 22 -16.55 42.36 -25.69
CA VAL A 22 -16.97 41.12 -26.40
C VAL A 22 -15.79 40.49 -27.13
N GLY A 23 -14.95 41.28 -27.80
CA GLY A 23 -13.74 40.80 -28.47
C GLY A 23 -12.74 40.15 -27.51
N LEU A 24 -12.51 40.75 -26.34
CA LEU A 24 -11.67 40.16 -25.29
C LEU A 24 -12.28 38.89 -24.72
N CYS A 25 -13.59 38.85 -24.47
CA CYS A 25 -14.27 37.64 -24.01
C CYS A 25 -14.18 36.50 -25.04
N CYS A 26 -14.38 36.78 -26.33
CA CYS A 26 -14.20 35.81 -27.40
C CYS A 26 -12.74 35.37 -27.53
N PHE A 27 -11.79 36.29 -27.42
CA PHE A 27 -10.36 35.96 -27.48
C PHE A 27 -9.95 35.04 -26.32
N PHE A 28 -10.33 35.35 -25.08
CA PHE A 28 -10.03 34.49 -23.93
C PHE A 28 -10.80 33.17 -23.95
N TYR A 29 -12.02 33.15 -24.51
CA TYR A 29 -12.75 31.90 -24.72
C TYR A 29 -12.05 31.00 -25.75
N ILE A 30 -11.60 31.56 -26.87
CA ILE A 30 -10.86 30.82 -27.91
C ILE A 30 -9.47 30.41 -27.39
N LEU A 31 -8.78 31.26 -26.65
CA LEU A 31 -7.49 30.94 -26.03
C LEU A 31 -7.64 29.82 -24.98
N GLY A 32 -8.70 29.87 -24.17
CA GLY A 32 -9.04 28.82 -23.21
C GLY A 32 -9.48 27.52 -23.87
N ALA A 33 -10.20 27.60 -25.00
CA ALA A 33 -10.55 26.44 -25.82
C ALA A 33 -9.31 25.83 -26.51
N TRP A 34 -8.38 26.66 -26.98
CA TRP A 34 -7.13 26.25 -27.63
C TRP A 34 -6.13 25.62 -26.64
N GLN A 35 -6.05 26.16 -25.41
CA GLN A 35 -5.30 25.55 -24.32
C GLN A 35 -5.94 24.24 -23.83
N ARG A 36 -7.27 24.10 -23.89
CA ARG A 36 -7.97 22.84 -23.61
C ARG A 36 -7.86 21.82 -24.74
N SER A 37 -7.69 22.26 -25.99
CA SER A 37 -7.47 21.39 -27.14
C SER A 37 -5.98 21.06 -27.31
N GLY A 38 -5.26 20.78 -26.22
CA GLY A 38 -3.84 20.43 -26.22
C GLY A 38 -3.54 19.18 -27.06
N PHE A 39 -3.53 19.36 -28.38
CA PHE A 39 -3.29 18.36 -29.40
C PHE A 39 -1.86 18.57 -29.92
N GLY A 40 -1.04 17.53 -29.90
CA GLY A 40 0.10 17.41 -30.81
C GLY A 40 1.52 17.59 -30.26
N LYS A 41 1.75 17.96 -28.99
CA LYS A 41 3.11 17.92 -28.39
C LYS A 41 3.32 16.84 -27.34
N ALA A 42 2.30 16.54 -26.53
CA ALA A 42 2.35 15.46 -25.55
C ALA A 42 2.17 14.06 -26.18
N ASP A 43 1.44 13.99 -27.31
CA ASP A 43 1.21 12.74 -28.06
C ASP A 43 2.52 12.14 -28.58
N ASN A 44 3.45 12.99 -29.02
CA ASN A 44 4.77 12.55 -29.45
C ASN A 44 5.63 12.03 -28.30
N LEU A 45 5.49 12.57 -27.08
CA LEU A 45 6.28 12.12 -25.93
C LEU A 45 5.71 10.81 -25.34
N ALA A 46 4.39 10.69 -25.23
CA ALA A 46 3.74 9.46 -24.80
C ALA A 46 3.98 8.33 -25.81
N MET A 47 3.74 8.57 -27.11
CA MET A 47 4.02 7.56 -28.14
C MET A 47 5.52 7.24 -28.27
N ALA A 48 6.44 8.21 -28.12
CA ALA A 48 7.87 7.92 -28.20
C ALA A 48 8.37 7.09 -27.01
N ILE A 49 7.81 7.31 -25.81
CA ILE A 49 8.12 6.48 -24.64
C ILE A 49 7.52 5.07 -24.82
N THR A 50 6.28 4.95 -25.31
CA THR A 50 5.65 3.65 -25.57
C THR A 50 6.34 2.87 -26.70
N LYS A 51 6.83 3.54 -27.76
CA LYS A 51 7.63 2.93 -28.83
C LYS A 51 9.00 2.45 -28.35
N ASN A 52 9.66 3.18 -27.46
CA ASN A 52 10.95 2.77 -26.88
C ASN A 52 10.82 1.61 -25.88
N THR A 53 9.61 1.35 -25.35
CA THR A 53 9.27 0.13 -24.60
C THR A 53 8.71 -0.98 -25.49
N GLY A 54 8.64 -0.78 -26.82
CA GLY A 54 8.11 -1.74 -27.78
C GLY A 54 8.95 -3.01 -27.97
N ASP A 55 10.17 -3.07 -27.40
CA ASP A 55 10.96 -4.29 -27.31
C ASP A 55 10.57 -5.13 -26.08
N CYS A 56 9.27 -5.41 -25.94
CA CYS A 56 8.73 -6.29 -24.89
C CYS A 56 8.66 -7.77 -25.34
N ASN A 57 9.50 -8.17 -26.29
CA ASN A 57 9.65 -9.54 -26.78
C ASN A 57 10.81 -10.28 -26.09
N ILE A 58 10.89 -10.23 -24.75
CA ILE A 58 11.91 -11.01 -24.00
C ILE A 58 11.41 -12.41 -23.63
N LEU A 59 10.11 -12.68 -23.77
CA LEU A 59 9.55 -14.03 -23.56
C LEU A 59 9.31 -14.83 -24.85
N SER A 60 9.46 -14.22 -26.04
CA SER A 60 9.19 -14.87 -27.32
C SER A 60 10.31 -15.79 -27.83
N SER A 61 11.48 -15.82 -27.18
CA SER A 61 12.62 -16.67 -27.58
C SER A 61 13.02 -17.71 -26.52
N LEU A 62 12.04 -18.37 -25.90
CA LEU A 62 12.30 -19.42 -24.92
C LEU A 62 11.97 -20.81 -25.49
N ASP A 63 12.69 -21.21 -26.53
CA ASP A 63 12.68 -22.57 -27.03
C ASP A 63 13.59 -23.45 -26.15
N PHE A 64 12.97 -24.32 -25.34
CA PHE A 64 13.66 -25.34 -24.56
C PHE A 64 12.70 -26.52 -24.40
N GLU A 65 12.97 -27.60 -25.15
CA GLU A 65 12.32 -28.89 -24.99
C GLU A 65 12.63 -29.50 -23.63
N THR A 66 11.61 -29.94 -22.92
CA THR A 66 11.76 -30.79 -21.73
C THR A 66 11.94 -32.24 -22.18
N HIS A 67 13.15 -32.78 -22.10
CA HIS A 67 13.44 -34.19 -22.38
C HIS A 67 13.08 -35.12 -21.21
N HIS A 68 11.86 -35.09 -20.67
CA HIS A 68 11.36 -36.15 -19.79
C HIS A 68 9.83 -36.30 -19.92
N GLY A 69 9.39 -36.85 -21.05
CA GLY A 69 8.11 -37.55 -21.14
C GLY A 69 8.26 -38.94 -20.53
N GLY A 70 8.25 -39.02 -19.19
CA GLY A 70 8.17 -40.27 -18.44
C GLY A 70 6.79 -40.41 -17.84
N GLU A 71 6.08 -41.46 -18.24
CA GLU A 71 4.70 -41.80 -17.90
C GLU A 71 4.37 -41.61 -16.41
N VAL A 72 3.52 -40.63 -16.11
CA VAL A 72 2.71 -40.63 -14.89
C VAL A 72 1.26 -40.47 -15.33
N GLY A 73 0.52 -41.58 -15.19
CA GLY A 73 -0.94 -41.71 -15.08
C GLY A 73 -1.82 -40.73 -15.87
N ALA A 74 -2.44 -41.25 -16.93
CA ALA A 74 -3.47 -40.62 -17.74
C ALA A 74 -4.60 -39.94 -16.92
N ASP A 75 -4.63 -38.61 -16.97
CA ASP A 75 -5.86 -37.81 -16.99
C ASP A 75 -5.67 -36.54 -17.87
N SER A 76 -4.86 -36.67 -18.93
CA SER A 76 -4.40 -35.55 -19.76
C SER A 76 -5.35 -35.12 -20.88
N ASP A 77 -6.58 -35.65 -20.93
CA ASP A 77 -7.50 -35.46 -22.07
C ASP A 77 -8.65 -34.45 -21.84
N SER A 78 -8.70 -33.80 -20.67
CA SER A 78 -9.65 -32.70 -20.46
C SER A 78 -8.99 -31.35 -20.79
N LYS A 79 -9.47 -30.70 -21.87
CA LYS A 79 -9.14 -29.29 -22.15
C LYS A 79 -9.36 -28.47 -20.86
N PRO A 80 -8.46 -27.53 -20.52
CA PRO A 80 -8.63 -26.72 -19.32
C PRO A 80 -9.96 -25.97 -19.38
N LYS A 81 -10.68 -25.95 -18.24
CA LYS A 81 -11.93 -25.20 -18.10
C LYS A 81 -11.60 -23.72 -18.24
N VAL A 82 -12.09 -23.09 -19.30
CA VAL A 82 -11.92 -21.65 -19.52
C VAL A 82 -12.64 -20.89 -18.42
N ILE A 83 -11.96 -19.92 -17.81
CA ILE A 83 -12.55 -19.02 -16.81
C ILE A 83 -13.05 -17.76 -17.53
N ASP A 84 -14.34 -17.52 -17.39
CA ASP A 84 -15.01 -16.42 -18.08
C ASP A 84 -14.63 -15.04 -17.50
N PRO A 85 -14.68 -13.97 -18.31
CA PRO A 85 -14.59 -12.61 -17.81
C PRO A 85 -15.73 -12.22 -16.87
N CYS A 86 -15.41 -11.50 -15.80
CA CYS A 86 -16.42 -10.83 -14.99
C CYS A 86 -17.09 -9.69 -15.77
N HIS A 87 -18.31 -9.34 -15.37
CA HIS A 87 -19.00 -8.17 -15.91
C HIS A 87 -18.15 -6.88 -15.73
N PRO A 88 -18.10 -5.96 -16.73
CA PRO A 88 -17.27 -4.74 -16.67
C PRO A 88 -17.42 -3.88 -15.41
N LYS A 89 -18.59 -3.93 -14.76
CA LYS A 89 -18.88 -3.24 -13.49
C LYS A 89 -17.94 -3.63 -12.34
N TYR A 90 -17.26 -4.78 -12.42
CA TYR A 90 -16.34 -5.30 -11.41
C TYR A 90 -14.89 -4.88 -11.64
N ILE A 91 -14.63 -3.97 -12.58
CA ILE A 91 -13.28 -3.50 -12.90
C ILE A 91 -12.46 -3.02 -11.69
N ASP A 92 -13.11 -2.40 -10.70
CA ASP A 92 -12.48 -1.97 -9.44
C ASP A 92 -13.06 -2.69 -8.21
N TYR A 93 -13.43 -3.96 -8.42
CA TYR A 93 -13.97 -4.82 -7.39
C TYR A 93 -12.93 -5.11 -6.30
N THR A 94 -13.29 -4.78 -5.06
CA THR A 94 -12.52 -5.08 -3.86
C THR A 94 -13.44 -5.89 -2.93
N PRO A 95 -13.40 -7.23 -2.99
CA PRO A 95 -14.47 -8.06 -2.42
C PRO A 95 -14.75 -7.77 -0.95
N CYS A 96 -13.70 -7.72 -0.13
CA CYS A 96 -13.84 -7.48 1.30
C CYS A 96 -13.94 -6.01 1.71
N GLN A 97 -13.98 -5.10 0.74
CA GLN A 97 -14.13 -3.65 0.93
C GLN A 97 -15.27 -3.14 0.03
N ASP A 98 -16.23 -4.01 -0.30
CA ASP A 98 -17.36 -3.66 -1.14
C ASP A 98 -18.25 -2.63 -0.46
N GLN A 99 -18.55 -1.53 -1.17
CA GLN A 99 -19.28 -0.42 -0.59
C GLN A 99 -20.73 -0.78 -0.25
N ARG A 100 -21.39 -1.64 -1.03
CA ARG A 100 -22.79 -2.00 -0.76
C ARG A 100 -22.89 -2.85 0.49
N ARG A 101 -21.99 -3.82 0.63
CA ARG A 101 -21.86 -4.64 1.83
C ARG A 101 -21.46 -3.80 3.04
N ALA A 102 -20.44 -2.96 2.92
CA ALA A 102 -20.01 -2.04 3.98
C ALA A 102 -21.19 -1.28 4.61
N MET A 103 -22.10 -0.74 3.78
CA MET A 103 -23.23 0.07 4.23
C MET A 103 -24.33 -0.71 4.98
N THR A 104 -24.26 -2.05 5.06
CA THR A 104 -25.18 -2.86 5.87
C THR A 104 -24.73 -2.99 7.33
N PHE A 105 -23.52 -2.53 7.67
CA PHE A 105 -22.94 -2.64 9.00
C PHE A 105 -23.11 -1.35 9.82
N PRO A 106 -23.01 -1.43 11.17
CA PRO A 106 -23.14 -0.29 12.05
C PRO A 106 -22.10 0.82 11.78
N ARG A 107 -22.47 2.09 11.99
CA ARG A 107 -21.59 3.24 11.70
C ARG A 107 -20.65 3.57 12.84
N GLU A 108 -20.99 3.12 14.04
CA GLU A 108 -20.24 3.29 15.27
C GLU A 108 -18.81 2.79 15.08
N ASN A 109 -17.83 3.55 15.56
CA ASN A 109 -16.41 3.18 15.55
C ASN A 109 -15.90 2.71 14.18
N MET A 110 -16.48 3.24 13.08
CA MET A 110 -16.10 2.90 11.71
C MET A 110 -16.25 1.41 11.35
N ILE A 111 -17.08 0.63 12.06
CA ILE A 111 -17.31 -0.81 11.78
C ILE A 111 -17.70 -1.02 10.31
N TYR A 112 -18.58 -0.19 9.77
CA TYR A 112 -18.97 -0.26 8.36
C TYR A 112 -17.82 -0.14 7.35
N ARG A 113 -16.68 0.45 7.72
CA ARG A 113 -15.48 0.57 6.87
C ARG A 113 -14.43 -0.51 7.12
N GLU A 114 -14.71 -1.43 8.05
CA GLU A 114 -13.87 -2.60 8.26
C GLU A 114 -13.98 -3.55 7.07
N ARG A 115 -13.10 -4.54 7.09
CA ARG A 115 -13.10 -5.62 6.13
C ARG A 115 -14.33 -6.51 6.34
N HIS A 116 -15.17 -6.61 5.32
CA HIS A 116 -16.36 -7.46 5.28
C HIS A 116 -16.33 -8.33 4.02
N CYS A 117 -15.76 -9.53 4.11
CA CYS A 117 -15.65 -10.42 2.96
C CYS A 117 -16.99 -11.04 2.56
N PRO A 118 -17.21 -11.30 1.26
CA PRO A 118 -18.34 -12.09 0.81
C PRO A 118 -18.21 -13.55 1.32
N PRO A 119 -19.33 -14.20 1.65
CA PRO A 119 -19.33 -15.64 1.91
C PRO A 119 -19.05 -16.42 0.62
N GLU A 120 -18.83 -17.73 0.75
CA GLU A 120 -18.40 -18.61 -0.34
C GLU A 120 -19.35 -18.56 -1.56
N GLU A 121 -20.65 -18.59 -1.30
CA GLU A 121 -21.71 -18.55 -2.31
C GLU A 121 -21.80 -17.24 -3.12
N GLU A 122 -21.17 -16.17 -2.61
CA GLU A 122 -21.12 -14.86 -3.27
C GLU A 122 -19.76 -14.57 -3.93
N LYS A 123 -18.79 -15.48 -3.82
CA LYS A 123 -17.49 -15.34 -4.48
C LYS A 123 -17.66 -15.35 -5.99
N LEU A 124 -16.90 -14.47 -6.67
CA LEU A 124 -16.90 -14.39 -8.12
C LEU A 124 -15.87 -15.37 -8.68
N HIS A 125 -16.32 -16.36 -9.45
CA HIS A 125 -15.46 -17.31 -10.17
C HIS A 125 -15.24 -16.87 -11.62
N CYS A 126 -14.70 -15.66 -11.80
CA CYS A 126 -14.45 -15.05 -13.11
C CYS A 126 -13.20 -14.14 -13.06
N LEU A 127 -12.60 -13.87 -14.22
CA LEU A 127 -11.42 -12.99 -14.32
C LEU A 127 -11.84 -11.51 -14.36
N ILE A 128 -11.19 -10.66 -13.57
CA ILE A 128 -11.52 -9.23 -13.51
C ILE A 128 -10.89 -8.50 -14.71
N PRO A 129 -11.69 -7.82 -15.57
CA PRO A 129 -11.16 -7.15 -16.76
C PRO A 129 -10.29 -5.94 -16.41
N ALA A 130 -9.35 -5.60 -17.29
CA ALA A 130 -8.61 -4.35 -17.21
C ALA A 130 -9.40 -3.18 -17.84
N PRO A 131 -9.11 -1.92 -17.47
CA PRO A 131 -9.68 -0.77 -18.18
C PRO A 131 -9.17 -0.69 -19.60
N LYS A 132 -10.01 -0.12 -20.47
CA LYS A 132 -9.65 0.16 -21.85
C LYS A 132 -8.53 1.19 -21.90
N GLY A 133 -7.45 0.85 -22.60
CA GLY A 133 -6.27 1.70 -22.72
C GLY A 133 -5.38 1.70 -21.47
N TYR A 134 -5.52 0.72 -20.56
CA TYR A 134 -4.59 0.55 -19.45
C TYR A 134 -3.15 0.47 -19.99
N VAL A 135 -2.22 1.12 -19.31
CA VAL A 135 -0.81 1.10 -19.68
C VAL A 135 0.07 0.76 -18.47
N THR A 136 1.24 0.23 -18.76
CA THR A 136 2.30 0.06 -17.76
C THR A 136 2.58 1.40 -17.03
N PRO A 137 2.63 1.43 -15.69
CA PRO A 137 3.02 2.62 -14.93
C PRO A 137 4.40 3.16 -15.31
N PHE A 138 4.63 4.46 -15.08
CA PHE A 138 5.96 5.03 -15.25
C PHE A 138 6.97 4.36 -14.30
N PRO A 139 8.26 4.21 -14.69
CA PRO A 139 9.28 3.75 -13.78
C PRO A 139 9.46 4.69 -12.58
N TRP A 140 9.78 4.14 -11.41
CA TRP A 140 10.14 4.94 -10.25
C TRP A 140 11.45 5.72 -10.49
N PRO A 141 11.57 7.01 -10.10
CA PRO A 141 10.63 7.79 -9.29
C PRO A 141 9.58 8.59 -10.08
N LYS A 142 9.50 8.45 -11.41
CA LYS A 142 8.54 9.23 -12.21
C LYS A 142 7.09 8.88 -11.87
N SER A 143 6.80 7.61 -11.56
CA SER A 143 5.47 7.18 -11.06
C SER A 143 5.06 7.84 -9.76
N ARG A 144 6.01 8.31 -8.93
CA ARG A 144 5.71 9.09 -7.73
C ARG A 144 4.85 10.31 -8.05
N ASP A 145 5.12 10.97 -9.18
CA ASP A 145 4.53 12.26 -9.51
C ASP A 145 3.49 12.16 -10.64
N TYR A 146 3.44 11.06 -11.37
CA TYR A 146 2.56 10.90 -12.54
C TYR A 146 1.90 9.52 -12.59
N VAL A 147 0.59 9.50 -12.89
CA VAL A 147 -0.18 8.29 -13.18
C VAL A 147 -0.91 8.46 -14.51
N PRO A 148 -0.84 7.50 -15.45
CA PRO A 148 -1.65 7.52 -16.66
C PRO A 148 -3.16 7.58 -16.34
N TYR A 149 -3.90 8.48 -16.97
CA TYR A 149 -5.34 8.65 -16.70
C TYR A 149 -6.13 7.35 -16.92
N ALA A 150 -5.78 6.59 -17.96
CA ALA A 150 -6.45 5.34 -18.32
C ALA A 150 -6.35 4.24 -17.24
N ASN A 151 -5.37 4.33 -16.32
CA ASN A 151 -5.18 3.32 -15.29
C ASN A 151 -6.19 3.46 -14.13
N ALA A 152 -6.64 4.69 -13.87
CA ALA A 152 -7.63 5.01 -12.83
C ALA A 152 -8.48 6.20 -13.31
N PRO A 153 -9.42 6.01 -14.27
CA PRO A 153 -10.05 7.09 -15.05
C PRO A 153 -11.11 7.92 -14.26
N TYR A 154 -10.86 8.19 -12.99
CA TYR A 154 -11.75 8.86 -12.05
C TYR A 154 -11.34 10.33 -11.84
N LYS A 155 -12.25 11.25 -12.20
CA LYS A 155 -12.01 12.71 -12.09
C LYS A 155 -12.53 13.33 -10.79
N SER A 156 -13.33 12.61 -10.01
CA SER A 156 -13.96 13.09 -8.77
C SER A 156 -12.96 13.79 -7.84
N LEU A 157 -11.84 13.14 -7.54
CA LEU A 157 -10.81 13.69 -6.65
C LEU A 157 -10.14 14.96 -7.22
N THR A 158 -9.97 15.05 -8.54
CA THR A 158 -9.38 16.23 -9.18
C THR A 158 -10.28 17.47 -9.10
N VAL A 159 -11.59 17.26 -9.04
CA VAL A 159 -12.56 18.35 -8.87
C VAL A 159 -12.65 18.75 -7.40
N GLU A 160 -12.77 17.78 -6.50
CA GLU A 160 -12.99 18.05 -5.08
C GLU A 160 -11.76 18.58 -4.34
N LYS A 161 -10.56 18.17 -4.75
CA LYS A 161 -9.30 18.54 -4.09
C LYS A 161 -8.43 19.47 -4.94
N ALA A 162 -9.00 20.10 -5.98
CA ALA A 162 -8.30 20.99 -6.92
C ALA A 162 -7.48 22.08 -6.20
N ILE A 163 -8.07 22.71 -5.18
CA ILE A 163 -7.46 23.83 -4.44
C ILE A 163 -6.30 23.36 -3.55
N GLN A 164 -6.30 22.09 -3.13
CA GLN A 164 -5.32 21.54 -2.18
C GLN A 164 -4.08 20.97 -2.86
N ASN A 165 -3.99 21.02 -4.20
CA ASN A 165 -2.89 20.45 -4.99
C ASN A 165 -2.60 18.98 -4.67
N TRP A 166 -3.63 18.18 -4.40
CA TRP A 166 -3.46 16.73 -4.21
C TRP A 166 -3.17 16.01 -5.52
N VAL A 167 -3.96 16.34 -6.53
CA VAL A 167 -3.92 15.73 -7.86
C VAL A 167 -4.40 16.74 -8.90
N GLN A 168 -3.72 16.78 -10.04
CA GLN A 168 -4.05 17.64 -11.17
C GLN A 168 -4.26 16.76 -12.40
N TYR A 169 -5.35 16.99 -13.14
CA TYR A 169 -5.59 16.31 -14.40
C TYR A 169 -4.93 17.08 -15.55
N GLU A 170 -3.96 16.47 -16.21
CA GLU A 170 -3.18 17.04 -17.31
C GLU A 170 -3.42 16.22 -18.61
N GLY A 171 -4.68 16.07 -19.01
CA GLY A 171 -5.09 15.39 -20.24
C GLY A 171 -4.97 13.86 -20.17
N ASN A 172 -3.78 13.32 -20.42
CA ASN A 172 -3.55 11.87 -20.44
C ASN A 172 -2.91 11.35 -19.15
N VAL A 173 -2.58 12.24 -18.20
CA VAL A 173 -1.98 11.89 -16.92
C VAL A 173 -2.64 12.64 -15.77
N PHE A 174 -2.59 12.03 -14.59
CA PHE A 174 -2.70 12.72 -13.32
C PHE A 174 -1.31 13.09 -12.83
N ARG A 175 -1.16 14.31 -12.33
CA ARG A 175 0.05 14.81 -11.68
C ARG A 175 -0.17 14.99 -10.18
N PHE A 176 0.78 14.53 -9.39
CA PHE A 176 0.78 14.59 -7.93
C PHE A 176 1.94 15.48 -7.47
N PRO A 177 1.71 16.77 -7.20
CA PRO A 177 2.79 17.70 -6.86
C PRO A 177 3.30 17.54 -5.42
N GLY A 178 2.87 16.49 -4.71
CA GLY A 178 3.17 16.28 -3.28
C GLY A 178 2.44 17.24 -2.35
N GLY A 179 1.44 17.98 -2.86
CA GLY A 179 0.62 18.89 -2.09
C GLY A 179 -0.36 18.18 -1.16
N GLY A 180 -0.93 18.95 -0.25
CA GLY A 180 -1.90 18.48 0.73
C GLY A 180 -2.39 19.61 1.60
N THR A 181 -3.50 19.41 2.32
CA THR A 181 -3.97 20.41 3.29
C THR A 181 -2.91 20.73 4.34
N GLN A 182 -2.16 19.71 4.76
CA GLN A 182 -1.03 19.85 5.69
C GLN A 182 0.33 19.97 5.00
N PHE A 183 0.36 19.96 3.66
CA PHE A 183 1.58 20.08 2.87
C PHE A 183 1.45 21.26 1.89
N PRO A 184 1.15 22.49 2.36
CA PRO A 184 0.94 23.63 1.47
C PRO A 184 2.19 23.99 0.66
N GLN A 185 3.37 23.66 1.18
CA GLN A 185 4.67 23.83 0.52
C GLN A 185 5.22 22.51 -0.08
N GLY A 186 4.39 21.45 -0.11
CA GLY A 186 4.77 20.11 -0.54
C GLY A 186 5.25 19.21 0.60
N ALA A 187 5.09 17.90 0.40
CA ALA A 187 5.41 16.88 1.40
C ALA A 187 6.90 16.86 1.80
N ASP A 188 7.81 17.19 0.88
CA ASP A 188 9.25 17.23 1.17
C ASP A 188 9.61 18.27 2.25
N LYS A 189 9.00 19.47 2.19
CA LYS A 189 9.22 20.51 3.22
C LYS A 189 8.66 20.15 4.58
N TYR A 190 7.53 19.46 4.59
CA TYR A 190 6.97 18.91 5.82
C TYR A 190 7.89 17.83 6.41
N ILE A 191 8.44 16.94 5.58
CA ILE A 191 9.40 15.93 6.01
C ILE A 191 10.70 16.58 6.54
N ASP A 192 11.17 17.67 5.94
CA ASP A 192 12.31 18.44 6.46
C ASP A 192 12.05 18.98 7.89
N GLU A 193 10.83 19.46 8.16
CA GLU A 193 10.45 19.91 9.51
C GLU A 193 10.43 18.74 10.51
N LEU A 194 9.89 17.58 10.12
CA LEU A 194 9.93 16.39 10.96
C LEU A 194 11.37 15.90 11.23
N ALA A 195 12.24 15.96 10.21
CA ALA A 195 13.63 15.55 10.30
C ALA A 195 14.48 16.44 11.24
N SER A 196 13.98 17.62 11.62
CA SER A 196 14.62 18.46 12.65
C SER A 196 14.53 17.86 14.06
N VAL A 197 13.63 16.90 14.27
CA VAL A 197 13.39 16.23 15.57
C VAL A 197 13.62 14.72 15.47
N ILE A 198 13.23 14.11 14.34
CA ILE A 198 13.27 12.67 14.13
C ILE A 198 14.52 12.31 13.31
N PRO A 199 15.41 11.42 13.80
CA PRO A 199 16.65 11.06 13.11
C PRO A 199 16.37 10.10 11.95
N MET A 200 15.83 10.62 10.83
CA MET A 200 15.53 9.80 9.65
C MET A 200 16.79 9.49 8.83
N ALA A 201 17.75 10.42 8.77
CA ALA A 201 18.90 10.34 7.86
C ALA A 201 19.94 9.27 8.25
N ASN A 202 20.02 8.88 9.52
CA ASN A 202 21.00 7.90 10.00
C ASN A 202 20.52 6.44 9.87
N GLY A 203 19.30 6.21 9.37
CA GLY A 203 18.72 4.87 9.21
C GLY A 203 18.13 4.28 10.49
N THR A 204 18.02 5.04 11.59
CA THR A 204 17.32 4.61 12.82
C THR A 204 15.82 4.42 12.55
N VAL A 205 15.20 5.39 11.88
CA VAL A 205 13.82 5.25 11.39
C VAL A 205 13.85 4.59 10.02
N ARG A 206 13.25 3.41 9.90
CA ARG A 206 13.14 2.69 8.62
C ARG A 206 11.69 2.41 8.25
N THR A 207 10.88 1.88 9.16
CA THR A 207 9.47 1.54 8.89
C THR A 207 8.52 2.56 9.51
N ALA A 208 7.58 3.05 8.72
CA ALA A 208 6.57 4.00 9.16
C ALA A 208 5.13 3.50 8.91
N LEU A 209 4.19 3.84 9.79
CA LEU A 209 2.76 3.61 9.61
C LEU A 209 2.09 4.94 9.25
N ASP A 210 1.42 5.01 8.09
CA ASP A 210 0.69 6.21 7.65
C ASP A 210 -0.82 5.98 7.71
N THR A 211 -1.47 6.61 8.69
CA THR A 211 -2.91 6.43 8.96
C THR A 211 -3.73 7.52 8.27
N GLY A 212 -4.77 7.12 7.53
CA GLY A 212 -5.60 8.06 6.77
C GLY A 212 -4.82 8.75 5.64
N CYS A 213 -3.95 8.01 4.96
CA CYS A 213 -2.91 8.53 4.07
C CYS A 213 -3.40 9.31 2.83
N GLY A 214 -4.69 9.24 2.50
CA GLY A 214 -5.22 9.78 1.25
C GLY A 214 -4.53 9.16 0.03
N VAL A 215 -3.89 10.00 -0.79
CA VAL A 215 -3.06 9.54 -1.94
C VAL A 215 -1.63 9.14 -1.55
N ALA A 216 -1.32 9.05 -0.25
CA ALA A 216 -0.03 8.66 0.33
C ALA A 216 1.16 9.53 -0.08
N SER A 217 0.95 10.85 -0.26
CA SER A 217 2.03 11.78 -0.61
C SER A 217 3.17 11.80 0.41
N TRP A 218 2.87 11.71 1.71
CA TRP A 218 3.90 11.64 2.74
C TRP A 218 4.78 10.39 2.57
N GLY A 219 4.16 9.21 2.49
CA GLY A 219 4.87 7.94 2.25
C GLY A 219 5.68 7.94 0.94
N ALA A 220 5.15 8.56 -0.12
CA ALA A 220 5.82 8.65 -1.42
C ALA A 220 7.13 9.46 -1.36
N TYR A 221 7.16 10.54 -0.59
CA TYR A 221 8.33 11.42 -0.47
C TYR A 221 9.32 10.94 0.59
N LEU A 222 8.87 10.21 1.61
CA LEU A 222 9.72 9.57 2.62
C LEU A 222 10.76 8.59 2.04
N TRP A 223 10.47 8.02 0.86
CA TRP A 223 11.40 7.12 0.17
C TRP A 223 12.79 7.74 -0.05
N SER A 224 12.83 9.06 -0.29
CA SER A 224 14.08 9.81 -0.45
C SER A 224 14.92 9.90 0.83
N ARG A 225 14.32 9.66 2.00
CA ARG A 225 14.98 9.56 3.30
C ARG A 225 15.23 8.10 3.70
N ASN A 226 15.07 7.16 2.77
CA ASN A 226 15.19 5.72 3.00
C ASN A 226 14.22 5.19 4.08
N VAL A 227 13.07 5.85 4.23
CA VAL A 227 11.98 5.42 5.10
C VAL A 227 10.86 4.84 4.23
N ILE A 228 10.40 3.65 4.58
CA ILE A 228 9.30 2.96 3.91
C ILE A 228 8.04 3.06 4.75
N ALA A 229 7.01 3.71 4.21
CA ALA A 229 5.71 3.86 4.89
C ALA A 229 4.73 2.79 4.39
N MET A 230 4.14 2.05 5.33
CA MET A 230 2.93 1.27 5.08
C MET A 230 1.72 2.18 5.29
N SER A 231 1.05 2.52 4.20
CA SER A 231 -0.05 3.50 4.21
C SER A 231 -1.40 2.79 4.22
N PHE A 232 -2.38 3.31 4.95
CA PHE A 232 -3.75 2.82 4.81
C PHE A 232 -4.79 3.92 4.96
N ALA A 233 -5.87 3.75 4.22
CA ALA A 233 -7.06 4.57 4.30
C ALA A 233 -8.29 3.72 3.91
N PRO A 234 -9.49 4.07 4.39
CA PRO A 234 -10.69 3.34 4.00
C PRO A 234 -10.96 3.54 2.51
N ARG A 235 -11.76 2.65 1.91
CA ARG A 235 -12.30 2.88 0.56
C ARG A 235 -13.10 4.18 0.60
N ASP A 236 -12.67 5.17 -0.18
CA ASP A 236 -13.23 6.51 -0.12
C ASP A 236 -14.43 6.67 -1.06
N SER A 237 -15.24 7.69 -0.78
CA SER A 237 -16.37 8.06 -1.65
C SER A 237 -15.92 8.66 -2.99
N HIS A 238 -14.64 8.99 -3.14
CA HIS A 238 -14.04 9.52 -4.37
C HIS A 238 -13.35 8.43 -5.19
N GLU A 239 -13.67 7.17 -4.89
CA GLU A 239 -13.39 5.93 -5.63
C GLU A 239 -11.92 5.46 -5.66
N ALA A 240 -10.92 6.33 -5.57
CA ALA A 240 -9.56 5.99 -6.00
C ALA A 240 -8.38 6.50 -5.13
N GLN A 241 -8.55 6.99 -3.90
CA GLN A 241 -7.41 7.54 -3.13
C GLN A 241 -6.25 6.56 -2.94
N VAL A 242 -6.52 5.40 -2.35
CA VAL A 242 -5.52 4.33 -2.18
C VAL A 242 -5.09 3.75 -3.52
N GLN A 243 -6.00 3.66 -4.50
CA GLN A 243 -5.68 3.22 -5.85
C GLN A 243 -4.61 4.11 -6.49
N PHE A 244 -4.70 5.43 -6.35
CA PHE A 244 -3.67 6.35 -6.83
C PHE A 244 -2.32 6.12 -6.13
N ALA A 245 -2.29 5.88 -4.83
CA ALA A 245 -1.05 5.55 -4.13
C ALA A 245 -0.40 4.29 -4.73
N LEU A 246 -1.19 3.26 -5.01
CA LEU A 246 -0.74 1.99 -5.59
C LEU A 246 -0.26 2.15 -7.04
N GLU A 247 -0.98 2.91 -7.87
CA GLU A 247 -0.56 3.26 -9.26
C GLU A 247 0.73 4.09 -9.31
N ARG A 248 0.98 4.91 -8.28
CA ARG A 248 2.24 5.67 -8.13
C ARG A 248 3.40 4.80 -7.65
N GLY A 249 3.14 3.57 -7.22
CA GLY A 249 4.14 2.65 -6.68
C GLY A 249 4.49 2.88 -5.21
N VAL A 250 3.53 3.39 -4.42
CA VAL A 250 3.66 3.64 -2.98
C VAL A 250 3.01 2.50 -2.20
N PRO A 251 3.64 1.95 -1.14
CA PRO A 251 3.03 0.89 -0.34
C PRO A 251 1.76 1.39 0.36
N ALA A 252 0.64 0.73 0.05
CA ALA A 252 -0.64 1.03 0.66
C ALA A 252 -1.56 -0.19 0.74
N VAL A 253 -2.53 -0.14 1.64
CA VAL A 253 -3.66 -1.08 1.70
C VAL A 253 -4.95 -0.32 2.00
N THR A 254 -6.09 -0.92 1.63
CA THR A 254 -7.39 -0.40 2.07
C THR A 254 -7.65 -0.87 3.49
N GLY A 255 -7.94 0.04 4.41
CA GLY A 255 -8.18 -0.32 5.81
C GLY A 255 -8.58 0.86 6.67
N VAL A 256 -8.97 0.59 7.91
CA VAL A 256 -9.40 1.60 8.87
C VAL A 256 -8.95 1.20 10.27
N LEU A 257 -8.78 2.20 11.14
CA LEU A 257 -8.78 1.99 12.58
C LEU A 257 -10.23 2.01 13.07
N GLY A 258 -10.82 0.82 13.16
CA GLY A 258 -12.22 0.63 13.56
C GLY A 258 -12.35 0.04 14.96
N THR A 259 -12.61 -1.25 15.03
CA THR A 259 -12.72 -2.07 16.25
C THR A 259 -11.80 -3.30 16.21
N ILE A 260 -11.26 -3.66 15.05
CA ILE A 260 -10.32 -4.78 14.86
C ILE A 260 -8.86 -4.28 14.93
N LYS A 261 -7.98 -5.08 15.55
CA LYS A 261 -6.53 -4.84 15.61
C LYS A 261 -5.94 -4.74 14.20
N LEU A 262 -4.93 -3.90 14.02
CA LEU A 262 -4.19 -3.82 12.77
C LEU A 262 -3.45 -5.15 12.53
N PRO A 263 -3.39 -5.62 11.27
CA PRO A 263 -2.76 -6.89 10.90
C PRO A 263 -1.22 -6.81 10.86
N TYR A 264 -0.64 -6.16 11.87
CA TYR A 264 0.80 -6.00 12.10
C TYR A 264 1.16 -6.53 13.48
N PRO A 265 2.36 -7.09 13.65
CA PRO A 265 2.85 -7.51 14.95
C PRO A 265 3.09 -6.30 15.85
N SER A 266 3.19 -6.56 17.15
CA SER A 266 3.73 -5.59 18.09
C SER A 266 5.13 -5.13 17.68
N ARG A 267 5.45 -3.86 17.96
CA ARG A 267 6.78 -3.28 17.72
C ARG A 267 7.22 -3.37 16.24
N ALA A 268 6.29 -3.16 15.31
CA ALA A 268 6.49 -3.20 13.86
C ALA A 268 7.05 -1.90 13.25
N PHE A 269 6.73 -0.74 13.82
CA PHE A 269 7.04 0.56 13.21
C PHE A 269 7.98 1.41 14.06
N ASP A 270 8.95 2.07 13.43
CA ASP A 270 9.83 3.06 14.07
C ASP A 270 9.10 4.42 14.23
N MET A 271 8.12 4.67 13.37
CA MET A 271 7.32 5.89 13.35
C MET A 271 5.87 5.60 12.96
N ALA A 272 4.91 6.32 13.56
CA ALA A 272 3.52 6.33 13.17
C ALA A 272 3.07 7.77 12.92
N HIS A 273 2.26 7.98 11.89
CA HIS A 273 1.87 9.31 11.40
C HIS A 273 0.37 9.39 11.12
N CYS A 274 -0.21 10.53 11.46
CA CYS A 274 -1.54 10.95 11.05
C CYS A 274 -1.51 12.42 10.64
N SER A 275 -2.02 12.71 9.44
CA SER A 275 -2.23 14.08 8.97
C SER A 275 -3.69 14.27 8.57
N ARG A 276 -4.46 14.96 9.44
CA ARG A 276 -5.92 15.11 9.35
C ARG A 276 -6.65 13.79 9.03
N CYS A 277 -6.23 12.69 9.64
CA CYS A 277 -6.76 11.36 9.34
C CYS A 277 -8.21 11.12 9.82
N LEU A 278 -8.82 12.09 10.52
CA LEU A 278 -10.20 12.02 11.06
C LEU A 278 -10.42 10.87 12.04
N ILE A 279 -9.35 10.38 12.67
CA ILE A 279 -9.42 9.38 13.73
C ILE A 279 -9.61 10.12 15.06
N PRO A 280 -10.65 9.79 15.84
CA PRO A 280 -10.87 10.42 17.13
C PRO A 280 -9.93 9.79 18.19
N TRP A 281 -8.66 10.18 18.17
CA TRP A 281 -7.58 9.53 18.93
C TRP A 281 -7.84 9.40 20.44
N GLY A 282 -8.44 10.42 21.06
CA GLY A 282 -8.79 10.41 22.49
C GLY A 282 -10.11 9.70 22.83
N ALA A 283 -10.92 9.34 21.83
CA ALA A 283 -12.22 8.69 22.06
C ALA A 283 -12.07 7.23 22.50
N ASN A 284 -13.17 6.64 22.99
CA ASN A 284 -13.24 5.23 23.41
C ASN A 284 -12.13 4.84 24.41
N GLY A 285 -11.79 5.75 25.34
CA GLY A 285 -10.72 5.52 26.32
C GLY A 285 -9.31 5.49 25.72
N GLY A 286 -9.10 6.05 24.52
CA GLY A 286 -7.79 6.08 23.87
C GLY A 286 -7.40 4.80 23.12
N ILE A 287 -8.37 3.92 22.83
CA ILE A 287 -8.12 2.59 22.23
C ILE A 287 -7.33 2.64 20.92
N TYR A 288 -7.53 3.68 20.09
CA TYR A 288 -6.78 3.86 18.85
C TYR A 288 -5.30 4.18 19.10
N MET A 289 -5.01 4.98 20.13
CA MET A 289 -3.64 5.26 20.54
C MET A 289 -3.00 4.04 21.20
N MET A 290 -3.75 3.21 21.92
CA MET A 290 -3.26 1.93 22.45
C MET A 290 -2.88 0.95 21.34
N GLU A 291 -3.67 0.90 20.26
CA GLU A 291 -3.34 0.08 19.09
C GLU A 291 -2.11 0.61 18.34
N VAL A 292 -1.97 1.93 18.20
CA VAL A 292 -0.74 2.54 17.68
C VAL A 292 0.44 2.25 18.61
N ASP A 293 0.27 2.31 19.93
CA ASP A 293 1.30 1.97 20.90
C ASP A 293 1.78 0.53 20.73
N ARG A 294 0.87 -0.44 20.57
CA ARG A 294 1.20 -1.84 20.33
C ARG A 294 2.15 -2.01 19.15
N VAL A 295 1.82 -1.42 18.01
CA VAL A 295 2.60 -1.57 16.77
C VAL A 295 3.82 -0.65 16.73
N LEU A 296 3.88 0.41 17.54
CA LEU A 296 5.03 1.31 17.63
C LEU A 296 6.14 0.71 18.50
N ARG A 297 7.37 0.77 18.01
CA ARG A 297 8.54 0.31 18.74
C ARG A 297 8.83 1.17 19.97
N PRO A 298 9.40 0.59 21.04
CA PRO A 298 10.01 1.37 22.11
C PRO A 298 11.03 2.36 21.55
N GLY A 299 10.96 3.62 21.98
CA GLY A 299 11.76 4.72 21.41
C GLY A 299 11.21 5.33 20.11
N GLY A 300 10.16 4.75 19.52
CA GLY A 300 9.56 5.20 18.27
C GLY A 300 8.77 6.50 18.40
N TYR A 301 8.43 7.10 17.26
CA TYR A 301 7.79 8.43 17.20
C TYR A 301 6.35 8.36 16.72
N TRP A 302 5.46 9.12 17.35
CA TRP A 302 4.12 9.37 16.84
C TRP A 302 3.96 10.82 16.44
N VAL A 303 3.51 11.06 15.21
CA VAL A 303 3.31 12.39 14.63
C VAL A 303 1.82 12.60 14.38
N LEU A 304 1.26 13.66 14.97
CA LEU A 304 -0.10 14.12 14.69
C LEU A 304 -0.04 15.50 14.04
N SER A 305 -0.70 15.66 12.90
CA SER A 305 -0.75 16.92 12.17
C SER A 305 -2.18 17.35 11.81
N GLY A 306 -2.51 18.60 12.11
CA GLY A 306 -3.85 19.17 11.97
C GLY A 306 -4.66 19.17 13.26
N PRO A 307 -6.00 19.31 13.18
CA PRO A 307 -6.84 19.35 14.36
C PRO A 307 -6.62 18.12 15.25
N PRO A 308 -6.53 18.30 16.59
CA PRO A 308 -6.73 19.57 17.31
C PRO A 308 -5.46 20.41 17.50
N ILE A 309 -4.29 20.01 17.02
CA ILE A 309 -3.01 20.69 17.27
C ILE A 309 -3.04 22.13 16.75
N ASN A 310 -2.66 23.11 17.60
CA ASN A 310 -2.73 24.54 17.30
C ASN A 310 -4.18 25.06 17.06
N TRP A 311 -5.16 24.45 17.74
CA TRP A 311 -6.55 24.93 17.75
C TRP A 311 -6.70 26.39 18.16
N LYS A 312 -5.83 26.92 19.04
CA LYS A 312 -5.88 28.32 19.51
C LYS A 312 -5.86 29.32 18.36
N THR A 313 -5.13 28.99 17.29
CA THR A 313 -5.01 29.81 16.08
C THR A 313 -6.09 29.45 15.05
N ASN A 314 -6.47 28.17 14.97
CA ASN A 314 -7.18 27.63 13.81
C ASN A 314 -8.65 27.23 14.05
N TYR A 315 -9.21 27.42 15.26
CA TYR A 315 -10.60 27.06 15.53
C TYR A 315 -11.61 27.77 14.59
N ILE A 316 -11.35 29.04 14.25
CA ILE A 316 -12.17 29.83 13.31
C ILE A 316 -12.15 29.24 11.89
N PRO A 317 -11.00 29.10 11.20
CA PRO A 317 -10.96 28.56 9.84
C PRO A 317 -11.46 27.11 9.77
N TRP A 318 -11.32 26.32 10.85
CA TRP A 318 -11.86 24.96 10.90
C TRP A 318 -13.36 24.91 11.20
N LYS A 319 -13.98 26.03 11.57
CA LYS A 319 -15.40 26.11 11.94
C LYS A 319 -15.77 25.12 13.05
N ARG A 320 -14.88 24.94 14.02
CA ARG A 320 -15.10 24.07 15.19
C ARG A 320 -15.05 24.88 16.47
N PRO A 321 -15.88 24.57 17.48
CA PRO A 321 -15.84 25.20 18.79
C PRO A 321 -14.46 25.09 19.45
N LYS A 322 -14.07 26.13 20.17
CA LYS A 322 -12.79 26.20 20.86
C LYS A 322 -12.71 25.14 21.96
N GLU A 323 -13.79 24.97 22.71
CA GLU A 323 -13.93 24.07 23.85
C GLU A 323 -13.81 22.60 23.39
N GLU A 324 -14.42 22.27 22.24
CA GLU A 324 -14.35 20.94 21.64
C GLU A 324 -12.91 20.58 21.24
N LEU A 325 -12.21 21.49 20.54
CA LEU A 325 -10.82 21.25 20.13
C LEU A 325 -9.86 21.20 21.32
N GLN A 326 -10.09 22.04 22.33
CA GLN A 326 -9.30 22.05 23.55
C GLN A 326 -9.44 20.72 24.30
N GLU A 327 -10.67 20.22 24.44
CA GLU A 327 -10.92 18.94 25.09
C GLU A 327 -10.37 17.76 24.27
N GLU A 328 -10.48 17.81 22.94
CA GLU A 328 -9.89 16.80 22.06
C GLU A 328 -8.37 16.73 22.23
N GLN A 329 -7.66 17.88 22.22
CA GLN A 329 -6.21 17.89 22.46
C GLN A 329 -5.87 17.41 23.87
N ARG A 330 -6.64 17.84 24.89
CA ARG A 330 -6.43 17.42 26.28
C ARG A 330 -6.56 15.91 26.43
N SER A 331 -7.61 15.33 25.85
CA SER A 331 -7.85 13.89 25.87
C SER A 331 -6.68 13.11 25.22
N ILE A 332 -6.18 13.57 24.07
CA ILE A 332 -5.00 12.98 23.42
C ILE A 332 -3.76 13.07 24.34
N GLU A 333 -3.53 14.22 24.98
CA GLU A 333 -2.39 14.40 25.87
C GLU A 333 -2.49 13.53 27.13
N ASP A 334 -3.68 13.32 27.67
CA ASP A 334 -3.89 12.46 28.84
C ASP A 334 -3.71 10.97 28.48
N VAL A 335 -4.16 10.53 27.31
CA VAL A 335 -3.87 9.18 26.81
C VAL A 335 -2.37 9.01 26.51
N ALA A 336 -1.71 10.02 25.92
CA ALA A 336 -0.27 9.98 25.68
C ALA A 336 0.52 9.84 27.00
N LYS A 337 0.14 10.55 28.06
CA LYS A 337 0.74 10.39 29.40
C LYS A 337 0.52 8.97 29.94
N LEU A 338 -0.69 8.44 29.80
CA LEU A 338 -1.03 7.07 30.21
C LEU A 338 -0.17 6.02 29.49
N LEU A 339 0.10 6.23 28.20
CA LEU A 339 0.96 5.38 27.38
C LEU A 339 2.47 5.66 27.58
N CYS A 340 2.82 6.54 28.52
CA CYS A 340 4.19 6.94 28.80
C CYS A 340 4.88 7.58 27.59
N TRP A 341 4.16 8.34 26.76
CA TRP A 341 4.74 9.06 25.64
C TRP A 341 5.18 10.46 26.05
N GLU A 342 6.37 10.87 25.62
CA GLU A 342 6.90 12.20 25.87
C GLU A 342 6.67 13.10 24.66
N LYS A 343 6.01 14.26 24.84
CA LYS A 343 5.89 15.26 23.79
C LYS A 343 7.26 15.92 23.56
N LYS A 344 7.85 15.72 22.38
CA LYS A 344 9.16 16.26 21.99
C LYS A 344 9.07 17.56 21.22
N TYR A 345 7.94 17.80 20.56
CA TYR A 345 7.79 18.92 19.67
C TYR A 345 6.31 19.31 19.53
N GLU A 346 6.05 20.61 19.50
CA GLU A 346 4.78 21.18 19.05
C GLU A 346 5.05 22.54 18.41
N LYS A 347 4.80 22.65 17.11
CA LYS A 347 4.95 23.90 16.36
C LYS A 347 3.97 23.92 15.20
N GLY A 348 3.28 25.03 15.03
CA GLY A 348 2.21 25.13 14.04
C GLY A 348 1.21 23.99 14.25
N GLU A 349 0.75 23.36 13.18
CA GLU A 349 -0.19 22.25 13.26
C GLU A 349 0.47 20.88 13.52
N ILE A 350 1.73 20.82 13.93
CA ILE A 350 2.49 19.57 14.10
C ILE A 350 2.80 19.35 15.57
N ALA A 351 2.50 18.15 16.07
CA ALA A 351 2.98 17.67 17.35
C ALA A 351 3.64 16.29 17.20
N ILE A 352 4.74 16.07 17.92
CA ILE A 352 5.53 14.85 17.90
C ILE A 352 5.69 14.34 19.33
N TRP A 353 5.33 13.08 19.53
CA TRP A 353 5.58 12.33 20.75
C TRP A 353 6.59 11.22 20.49
N GLN A 354 7.33 10.86 21.53
CA GLN A 354 8.22 9.71 21.52
C GLN A 354 7.77 8.71 22.59
N LYS A 355 7.56 7.47 22.16
CA LYS A 355 7.32 6.33 23.04
C LYS A 355 8.60 6.05 23.84
N ARG A 356 8.47 5.78 25.14
CA ARG A 356 9.61 5.43 25.99
C ARG A 356 10.29 4.14 25.52
N VAL A 357 11.56 3.97 25.87
CA VAL A 357 12.37 2.81 25.45
C VAL A 357 12.07 1.55 26.27
N ASN A 358 11.50 1.70 27.47
CA ASN A 358 11.06 0.62 28.34
C ASN A 358 10.08 1.16 29.39
N ALA A 359 9.54 0.25 30.21
CA ALA A 359 8.55 0.59 31.20
C ALA A 359 9.11 1.24 32.49
N ASP A 360 10.38 0.97 32.84
CA ASP A 360 11.05 1.55 34.02
C ASP A 360 11.24 3.07 33.90
N SER A 361 11.34 3.56 32.67
CA SER A 361 11.39 4.99 32.37
C SER A 361 10.03 5.71 32.45
N CYS A 362 8.97 5.02 32.92
CA CYS A 362 7.63 5.59 33.10
C CYS A 362 7.20 5.67 34.58
N PRO A 363 7.23 6.86 35.20
CA PRO A 363 6.92 7.03 36.62
C PRO A 363 5.42 7.00 36.97
N GLN A 364 4.50 7.03 36.00
CA GLN A 364 3.04 7.08 36.22
C GLN A 364 2.33 5.75 35.89
N ARG A 365 3.01 4.63 36.11
CA ARG A 365 2.54 3.29 35.72
C ARG A 365 1.31 2.87 36.54
N GLN A 366 0.23 2.51 35.86
CA GLN A 366 -0.98 1.94 36.44
C GLN A 366 -1.10 0.47 35.98
N ASP A 367 -0.69 -0.46 36.86
CA ASP A 367 -0.54 -1.88 36.53
C ASP A 367 -1.88 -2.58 36.21
N ASP A 368 -3.01 -1.99 36.61
CA ASP A 368 -4.36 -2.51 36.39
C ASP A 368 -4.87 -2.37 34.94
N LYS A 369 -4.13 -1.66 34.07
CA LYS A 369 -4.53 -1.37 32.68
C LYS A 369 -3.80 -2.19 31.61
N PHE A 370 -2.94 -3.14 31.99
CA PHE A 370 -2.24 -3.97 31.01
C PHE A 370 -3.09 -5.11 30.45
N CYS A 371 -2.85 -5.44 29.17
CA CYS A 371 -3.49 -6.58 28.53
C CYS A 371 -3.04 -7.89 29.15
N LYS A 372 -3.98 -8.83 29.32
CA LYS A 372 -3.73 -10.16 29.91
C LYS A 372 -3.26 -11.21 28.89
N SER A 373 -3.44 -10.94 27.59
CA SER A 373 -3.02 -11.88 26.53
C SER A 373 -1.51 -12.08 26.56
N ALA A 374 -1.07 -13.34 26.52
CA ALA A 374 0.35 -13.68 26.39
C ALA A 374 0.89 -13.43 24.98
N ASP A 375 0.04 -13.58 23.95
CA ASP A 375 0.42 -13.30 22.56
C ASP A 375 -0.11 -11.92 22.13
N THR A 376 0.83 -11.02 21.85
CA THR A 376 0.56 -9.64 21.41
C THR A 376 0.52 -9.51 19.88
N ASP A 377 0.90 -10.58 19.19
CA ASP A 377 0.96 -10.68 17.74
C ASP A 377 -0.22 -11.52 17.16
N ASP A 378 -1.07 -12.13 18.01
CA ASP A 378 -2.38 -12.68 17.62
C ASP A 378 -3.38 -11.54 17.36
N VAL A 379 -3.50 -11.15 16.08
CA VAL A 379 -4.23 -9.94 15.67
C VAL A 379 -5.31 -10.18 14.61
N TRP A 380 -5.28 -11.31 13.88
CA TRP A 380 -6.19 -11.54 12.75
C TRP A 380 -7.65 -11.66 13.23
N TYR A 381 -8.51 -10.76 12.77
CA TYR A 381 -9.91 -10.59 13.23
C TYR A 381 -10.10 -10.46 14.76
N LYS A 382 -9.05 -10.05 15.49
CA LYS A 382 -9.16 -9.79 16.93
C LYS A 382 -9.63 -8.38 17.18
N LYS A 383 -10.57 -8.21 18.11
CA LYS A 383 -10.99 -6.88 18.55
C LYS A 383 -9.85 -6.18 19.27
N MET A 384 -9.74 -4.88 19.05
CA MET A 384 -8.91 -4.01 19.88
C MET A 384 -9.42 -4.06 21.33
N GLU A 385 -8.48 -3.94 22.26
CA GLU A 385 -8.75 -4.01 23.69
C GLU A 385 -8.42 -2.65 24.31
N GLY A 386 -9.22 -2.21 25.28
CA GLY A 386 -8.97 -0.98 26.05
C GLY A 386 -7.89 -1.16 27.12
N CYS A 387 -6.78 -1.80 26.78
CA CYS A 387 -5.66 -2.09 27.65
C CYS A 387 -4.33 -1.79 26.95
N ILE A 388 -3.29 -1.58 27.74
CA ILE A 388 -1.94 -1.26 27.27
C ILE A 388 -1.19 -2.57 27.02
N THR A 389 -0.53 -2.67 25.86
CA THR A 389 0.34 -3.81 25.57
C THR A 389 1.60 -3.69 26.44
N PRO A 390 1.98 -4.72 27.23
CA PRO A 390 3.16 -4.65 28.07
C PRO A 390 4.44 -4.56 27.22
N TYR A 391 5.43 -3.82 27.72
CA TYR A 391 6.78 -3.89 27.18
C TYR A 391 7.38 -5.27 27.46
N PRO A 392 8.23 -5.80 26.57
CA PRO A 392 9.11 -6.90 26.92
C PRO A 392 9.99 -6.54 28.14
N ASP A 393 10.33 -7.54 28.94
CA ASP A 393 11.18 -7.36 30.12
C ASP A 393 12.57 -6.84 29.74
N VAL A 394 13.14 -6.02 30.63
CA VAL A 394 14.48 -5.43 30.50
C VAL A 394 15.29 -5.66 31.76
N SER A 395 16.62 -5.71 31.61
CA SER A 395 17.58 -5.86 32.70
C SER A 395 18.02 -4.53 33.32
N SER A 396 17.77 -3.41 32.63
CA SER A 396 18.14 -2.07 33.10
C SER A 396 17.26 -0.97 32.49
N SER A 397 17.22 0.20 33.14
CA SER A 397 16.42 1.35 32.69
C SER A 397 16.92 2.01 31.41
N SER A 398 18.14 1.69 30.94
CA SER A 398 18.68 2.16 29.66
C SER A 398 18.48 1.18 28.50
N GLU A 399 18.08 -0.06 28.79
CA GLU A 399 17.87 -1.08 27.76
C GLU A 399 16.59 -0.82 26.96
N VAL A 400 16.68 -0.94 25.62
CA VAL A 400 15.51 -0.87 24.75
C VAL A 400 14.73 -2.18 24.83
N ALA A 401 13.49 -2.09 25.28
CA ALA A 401 12.63 -3.26 25.47
C ALA A 401 12.44 -4.04 24.16
N GLY A 402 12.77 -5.33 24.22
CA GLY A 402 12.75 -6.22 23.07
C GLY A 402 13.89 -6.00 22.06
N GLY A 403 14.95 -5.31 22.47
CA GLY A 403 16.25 -5.22 21.80
C GLY A 403 16.43 -3.99 20.93
N GLU A 404 17.60 -3.38 21.02
CA GLU A 404 18.03 -2.33 20.10
C GLU A 404 18.30 -2.92 18.70
N LEU A 405 17.80 -2.23 17.67
CA LEU A 405 17.99 -2.64 16.27
C LEU A 405 19.17 -1.87 15.66
N LYS A 406 19.92 -2.55 14.79
CA LYS A 406 20.90 -1.87 13.93
C LYS A 406 20.20 -0.84 13.02
N THR A 407 20.94 0.16 12.58
CA THR A 407 20.43 1.11 11.59
C THR A 407 20.35 0.47 10.20
N PHE A 408 19.43 0.92 9.37
CA PHE A 408 19.33 0.45 7.98
C PHE A 408 20.46 1.08 7.15
N PRO A 409 21.16 0.34 6.26
CA PRO A 409 20.82 -0.98 5.72
C PRO A 409 21.36 -2.20 6.47
N GLU A 410 22.26 -2.04 7.44
CA GLU A 410 22.85 -3.18 8.19
C GLU A 410 21.77 -4.03 8.87
N ARG A 411 20.71 -3.38 9.35
CA ARG A 411 19.50 -3.98 9.90
C ARG A 411 18.91 -5.11 9.07
N LEU A 412 18.98 -5.01 7.73
CA LEU A 412 18.38 -5.98 6.81
C LEU A 412 18.96 -7.39 6.93
N TYR A 413 20.25 -7.46 7.28
CA TYR A 413 21.04 -8.69 7.34
C TYR A 413 21.46 -9.06 8.76
N ALA A 414 21.24 -8.17 9.73
CA ALA A 414 21.42 -8.46 11.14
C ALA A 414 20.53 -9.63 11.59
N ILE A 415 20.92 -10.32 12.66
CA ILE A 415 20.12 -11.36 13.30
C ILE A 415 19.04 -10.67 14.14
N PRO A 416 17.74 -10.86 13.85
CA PRO A 416 16.64 -10.26 14.60
C PRO A 416 16.62 -10.70 16.07
N ARG A 417 16.20 -9.80 16.98
CA ARG A 417 16.24 -10.06 18.41
C ARG A 417 15.36 -11.26 18.75
N ARG A 418 14.15 -11.34 18.18
CA ARG A 418 13.20 -12.46 18.37
C ARG A 418 13.80 -13.83 18.07
N ILE A 419 14.79 -13.92 17.18
CA ILE A 419 15.50 -15.16 16.87
C ILE A 419 16.62 -15.39 17.89
N SER A 420 17.47 -14.39 18.13
CA SER A 420 18.60 -14.51 19.08
C SER A 420 18.17 -14.77 20.53
N SER A 421 16.98 -14.32 20.93
CA SER A 421 16.42 -14.55 22.27
C SER A 421 15.67 -15.87 22.40
N GLY A 422 15.48 -16.62 21.31
CA GLY A 422 14.66 -17.83 21.28
C GLY A 422 13.16 -17.58 21.45
N SER A 423 12.70 -16.34 21.26
CA SER A 423 11.27 -15.98 21.39
C SER A 423 10.40 -16.48 20.24
N LEU A 424 11.00 -16.90 19.12
CA LEU A 424 10.32 -17.55 18.01
C LEU A 424 10.63 -19.05 18.01
N PRO A 425 9.71 -19.92 18.48
CA PRO A 425 9.94 -21.35 18.53
C PRO A 425 10.27 -21.94 17.15
N GLY A 426 11.23 -22.87 17.11
CA GLY A 426 11.59 -23.60 15.89
C GLY A 426 12.38 -22.79 14.84
N VAL A 427 12.89 -21.61 15.19
CA VAL A 427 13.81 -20.82 14.35
C VAL A 427 15.06 -20.47 15.17
N SER A 428 16.21 -21.03 14.79
CA SER A 428 17.52 -20.68 15.36
C SER A 428 18.28 -19.69 14.49
N VAL A 429 19.38 -19.16 15.01
CA VAL A 429 20.29 -18.26 14.27
C VAL A 429 20.83 -18.95 13.02
N GLU A 430 21.18 -20.23 13.13
CA GLU A 430 21.71 -21.05 12.03
C GLU A 430 20.66 -21.18 10.92
N THR A 431 19.42 -21.55 11.28
CA THR A 431 18.33 -21.70 10.31
C THR A 431 18.01 -20.38 9.59
N TYR A 432 18.11 -19.23 10.26
CA TYR A 432 17.94 -17.91 9.64
C TYR A 432 19.06 -17.58 8.64
N GLN A 433 20.30 -17.93 8.96
CA GLN A 433 21.43 -17.73 8.06
C GLN A 433 21.37 -18.64 6.83
N GLU A 434 20.91 -19.88 7.02
CA GLU A 434 20.65 -20.83 5.93
C GLU A 434 19.53 -20.33 5.01
N ASP A 435 18.40 -19.90 5.56
CA ASP A 435 17.30 -19.26 4.81
C ASP A 435 17.82 -18.08 3.97
N SER A 436 18.62 -17.20 4.58
CA SER A 436 19.20 -16.04 3.88
C SER A 436 20.19 -16.42 2.77
N LYS A 437 20.90 -17.55 2.88
CA LYS A 437 21.76 -18.08 1.81
C LYS A 437 20.91 -18.69 0.69
N LEU A 438 19.89 -19.44 1.07
CA LEU A 438 18.98 -20.12 0.16
C LEU A 438 18.19 -19.12 -0.70
N TRP A 439 17.62 -18.06 -0.11
CA TRP A 439 16.87 -17.06 -0.87
C TRP A 439 17.72 -16.28 -1.87
N ARG A 440 18.99 -16.01 -1.55
CA ARG A 440 19.92 -15.40 -2.52
C ARG A 440 20.11 -16.30 -3.73
N LYS A 441 20.20 -17.62 -3.53
CA LYS A 441 20.30 -18.61 -4.61
C LYS A 441 19.01 -18.63 -5.45
N HIS A 442 17.85 -18.76 -4.81
CA HIS A 442 16.55 -18.75 -5.49
C HIS A 442 16.34 -17.48 -6.32
N VAL A 443 16.57 -16.31 -5.73
CA VAL A 443 16.41 -15.02 -6.43
C VAL A 443 17.38 -14.90 -7.62
N ASN A 444 18.62 -15.36 -7.48
CA ASN A 444 19.57 -15.40 -8.59
C ASN A 444 19.10 -16.31 -9.74
N ALA A 445 18.46 -17.45 -9.43
CA ALA A 445 17.85 -18.31 -10.44
C ALA A 445 16.66 -17.62 -11.12
N TYR A 446 15.76 -17.00 -10.34
CA TYR A 446 14.62 -16.26 -10.87
C TYR A 446 15.04 -15.13 -11.82
N LYS A 447 16.10 -14.38 -11.50
CA LYS A 447 16.65 -13.32 -12.36
C LYS A 447 17.16 -13.83 -13.71
N LYS A 448 17.65 -15.07 -13.76
CA LYS A 448 18.05 -15.71 -15.03
C LYS A 448 16.84 -16.08 -15.89
N ILE A 449 15.75 -16.51 -15.26
CA ILE A 449 14.50 -16.88 -15.94
C ILE A 449 13.75 -15.62 -16.41
N ASN A 450 13.66 -14.61 -15.54
CA ASN A 450 12.94 -13.36 -15.77
C ASN A 450 13.88 -12.16 -15.57
N LYS A 451 14.51 -11.73 -16.66
CA LYS A 451 15.47 -10.61 -16.66
C LYS A 451 14.85 -9.27 -16.26
N LEU A 452 13.51 -9.15 -16.28
CA LEU A 452 12.82 -7.91 -15.90
C LEU A 452 12.92 -7.61 -14.40
N ILE A 453 13.21 -8.61 -13.56
CA ILE A 453 13.39 -8.45 -12.11
C ILE A 453 14.44 -7.37 -11.78
N ASP A 454 15.54 -7.31 -12.53
CA ASP A 454 16.62 -6.34 -12.32
C ASP A 454 16.51 -5.08 -13.19
N SER A 455 15.56 -5.03 -14.13
CA SER A 455 15.40 -3.91 -15.06
C SER A 455 14.86 -2.63 -14.40
N GLY A 456 14.19 -2.76 -13.25
CA GLY A 456 13.40 -1.69 -12.64
C GLY A 456 11.97 -1.59 -13.18
N ARG A 457 11.54 -2.53 -14.04
CA ARG A 457 10.16 -2.64 -14.52
C ARG A 457 9.19 -2.99 -13.38
N TYR A 458 9.59 -3.86 -12.46
CA TYR A 458 8.75 -4.25 -11.32
C TYR A 458 9.01 -3.31 -10.14
N ARG A 459 7.95 -2.64 -9.67
CA ARG A 459 7.99 -1.73 -8.53
C ARG A 459 7.23 -2.32 -7.35
N ASN A 460 5.98 -2.70 -7.57
CA ASN A 460 5.09 -3.26 -6.55
C ASN A 460 5.20 -4.78 -6.61
N ILE A 461 5.90 -5.38 -5.65
CA ILE A 461 6.09 -6.83 -5.60
C ILE A 461 5.34 -7.38 -4.38
N MET A 462 4.72 -8.54 -4.53
CA MET A 462 4.09 -9.27 -3.43
C MET A 462 4.80 -10.60 -3.22
N ASP A 463 5.10 -10.91 -1.97
CA ASP A 463 5.53 -12.25 -1.55
C ASP A 463 4.43 -12.83 -0.68
N MET A 464 3.72 -13.83 -1.22
CA MET A 464 2.49 -14.35 -0.61
C MET A 464 2.76 -15.22 0.62
N ASN A 465 3.98 -15.74 0.77
CA ASN A 465 4.42 -16.53 1.92
C ASN A 465 5.87 -16.19 2.26
N ALA A 466 6.04 -15.06 2.93
CA ALA A 466 7.34 -14.42 3.06
C ALA A 466 8.32 -15.14 4.00
N GLY A 467 7.85 -16.08 4.83
CA GLY A 467 8.68 -16.75 5.83
C GLY A 467 9.44 -15.73 6.68
N LEU A 468 10.77 -15.76 6.67
CA LEU A 468 11.62 -14.82 7.41
C LEU A 468 11.93 -13.51 6.65
N GLY A 469 11.30 -13.28 5.50
CA GLY A 469 11.53 -12.13 4.61
C GLY A 469 12.77 -12.27 3.72
N GLY A 470 13.28 -13.50 3.53
CA GLY A 470 14.52 -13.76 2.80
C GLY A 470 14.44 -13.38 1.31
N PHE A 471 13.30 -13.63 0.66
CA PHE A 471 13.07 -13.20 -0.73
C PHE A 471 13.21 -11.67 -0.89
N ALA A 472 12.49 -10.90 -0.07
CA ALA A 472 12.55 -9.44 -0.12
C ALA A 472 13.94 -8.89 0.22
N ALA A 473 14.64 -9.51 1.18
CA ALA A 473 16.00 -9.10 1.52
C ALA A 473 17.01 -9.39 0.39
N ALA A 474 16.87 -10.52 -0.32
CA ALA A 474 17.70 -10.85 -1.47
C ALA A 474 17.39 -10.00 -2.71
N LEU A 475 16.19 -9.40 -2.76
CA LEU A 475 15.74 -8.54 -3.85
C LEU A 475 15.91 -7.03 -3.58
N GLU A 476 16.38 -6.65 -2.39
CA GLU A 476 16.40 -5.26 -1.94
C GLU A 476 17.02 -4.30 -2.98
N SER A 477 16.30 -3.21 -3.24
CA SER A 477 16.68 -2.20 -4.20
C SER A 477 15.86 -0.93 -4.00
N PRO A 478 16.43 0.27 -4.26
CA PRO A 478 15.70 1.53 -4.14
C PRO A 478 14.57 1.67 -5.17
N LYS A 479 14.54 0.82 -6.21
CA LYS A 479 13.57 0.86 -7.31
C LYS A 479 12.27 0.12 -7.01
N LEU A 480 12.25 -0.77 -6.03
CA LEU A 480 11.14 -1.69 -5.77
C LEU A 480 10.78 -1.77 -4.29
N TRP A 481 9.65 -2.40 -3.99
CA TRP A 481 9.26 -2.75 -2.64
C TRP A 481 8.48 -4.06 -2.64
N VAL A 482 8.53 -4.76 -1.52
CA VAL A 482 7.86 -6.05 -1.37
C VAL A 482 6.83 -5.95 -0.26
N MET A 483 5.58 -6.28 -0.57
CA MET A 483 4.57 -6.62 0.41
C MET A 483 4.85 -8.04 0.90
N ASN A 484 5.46 -8.16 2.08
CA ASN A 484 5.75 -9.46 2.66
C ASN A 484 4.53 -9.98 3.42
N VAL A 485 3.84 -10.97 2.88
CA VAL A 485 2.65 -11.55 3.52
C VAL A 485 3.06 -12.75 4.36
N VAL A 486 2.60 -12.79 5.61
CA VAL A 486 2.70 -13.97 6.47
C VAL A 486 1.29 -14.58 6.59
N PRO A 487 1.06 -15.75 5.97
CA PRO A 487 -0.22 -16.44 6.07
C PRO A 487 -0.63 -16.69 7.52
N THR A 488 -1.89 -16.45 7.86
CA THR A 488 -2.43 -16.68 9.22
C THR A 488 -2.40 -18.15 9.62
N ILE A 489 -2.40 -19.06 8.63
CA ILE A 489 -2.31 -20.50 8.83
C ILE A 489 -0.86 -21.01 8.91
N ALA A 490 0.14 -20.14 8.72
CA ALA A 490 1.53 -20.53 8.84
C ALA A 490 1.85 -20.95 10.28
N GLU A 491 2.61 -22.04 10.44
CA GLU A 491 2.98 -22.58 11.75
C GLU A 491 3.80 -21.58 12.59
N LYS A 492 4.60 -20.74 11.91
CA LYS A 492 5.53 -19.82 12.54
C LYS A 492 5.08 -18.38 12.33
N ASN A 493 4.94 -17.65 13.43
CA ASN A 493 4.64 -16.22 13.40
C ASN A 493 5.90 -15.39 13.11
N THR A 494 6.24 -15.20 11.85
CA THR A 494 7.50 -14.59 11.40
C THR A 494 7.41 -13.10 11.06
N LEU A 495 6.23 -12.48 11.07
CA LEU A 495 6.08 -11.10 10.61
C LEU A 495 6.84 -10.11 11.49
N GLY A 496 6.95 -10.37 12.80
CA GLY A 496 7.79 -9.59 13.70
C GLY A 496 9.27 -9.58 13.29
N VAL A 497 9.78 -10.71 12.79
CA VAL A 497 11.16 -10.84 12.28
C VAL A 497 11.35 -9.98 11.03
N ILE A 498 10.39 -10.03 10.09
CA ILE A 498 10.43 -9.22 8.85
C ILE A 498 10.53 -7.73 9.19
N TYR A 499 9.74 -7.26 10.15
CA TYR A 499 9.78 -5.89 10.61
C TYR A 499 11.09 -5.55 11.35
N GLU A 500 11.65 -6.44 12.16
CA GLU A 500 12.96 -6.25 12.80
C GLU A 500 14.10 -6.09 11.77
N ARG A 501 13.97 -6.68 10.57
CA ARG A 501 14.90 -6.45 9.44
C ARG A 501 14.72 -5.10 8.73
N GLY A 502 13.68 -4.34 9.06
CA GLY A 502 13.38 -3.05 8.40
C GLY A 502 12.63 -3.20 7.07
N LEU A 503 11.94 -4.33 6.89
CA LEU A 503 11.00 -4.59 5.81
C LEU A 503 9.56 -4.31 6.28
N ILE A 504 8.61 -4.24 5.34
CA ILE A 504 7.18 -4.10 5.64
C ILE A 504 6.42 -5.36 5.24
N GLY A 505 5.30 -5.63 5.90
CA GLY A 505 4.49 -6.80 5.59
C GLY A 505 3.14 -6.78 6.30
N ILE A 506 2.37 -7.85 6.15
CA ILE A 506 1.02 -7.93 6.72
C ILE A 506 0.63 -9.40 6.98
N TYR A 507 -0.16 -9.64 8.02
CA TYR A 507 -0.84 -10.92 8.18
C TYR A 507 -2.03 -10.99 7.23
N HIS A 508 -2.23 -12.14 6.59
CA HIS A 508 -3.37 -12.33 5.72
C HIS A 508 -3.76 -13.79 5.60
N ASP A 509 -5.04 -14.04 5.32
CA ASP A 509 -5.54 -15.36 4.95
C ASP A 509 -5.92 -15.39 3.46
N TRP A 510 -5.18 -16.19 2.67
CA TRP A 510 -5.41 -16.33 1.23
C TRP A 510 -6.71 -17.05 0.85
N CYS A 511 -7.48 -17.56 1.83
CA CYS A 511 -8.85 -18.01 1.58
C CYS A 511 -9.85 -16.85 1.39
N GLU A 512 -9.40 -15.62 1.62
CA GLU A 512 -10.15 -14.39 1.42
C GLU A 512 -9.40 -13.40 0.53
N ALA A 513 -10.10 -12.45 -0.09
CA ALA A 513 -9.46 -11.48 -0.99
C ALA A 513 -8.59 -10.46 -0.25
N PHE A 514 -7.39 -10.15 -0.72
CA PHE A 514 -6.49 -9.17 -0.10
C PHE A 514 -7.09 -7.74 -0.10
N SER A 515 -6.82 -6.96 0.95
CA SER A 515 -7.34 -5.59 1.11
C SER A 515 -6.64 -4.56 0.20
N THR A 516 -6.74 -4.76 -1.12
CA THR A 516 -6.14 -3.91 -2.15
C THR A 516 -7.04 -3.79 -3.39
N TYR A 517 -6.76 -2.81 -4.25
CA TYR A 517 -7.42 -2.64 -5.54
C TYR A 517 -6.93 -3.69 -6.56
N PRO A 518 -7.74 -4.02 -7.57
CA PRO A 518 -7.25 -4.81 -8.70
C PRO A 518 -6.05 -4.15 -9.39
N ARG A 519 -5.19 -4.95 -10.03
CA ARG A 519 -4.05 -4.48 -10.83
C ARG A 519 -3.04 -3.64 -10.01
N THR A 520 -2.70 -4.10 -8.82
CA THR A 520 -1.79 -3.42 -7.91
C THR A 520 -0.33 -3.83 -8.09
N TYR A 521 -0.06 -5.12 -8.23
CA TYR A 521 1.29 -5.69 -8.19
C TYR A 521 1.82 -5.99 -9.60
N ASP A 522 3.09 -5.70 -9.81
CA ASP A 522 3.80 -6.02 -11.06
C ASP A 522 4.32 -7.47 -11.07
N LEU A 523 4.71 -7.98 -9.89
CA LEU A 523 5.20 -9.34 -9.69
C LEU A 523 4.59 -9.93 -8.42
N ILE A 524 4.01 -11.14 -8.54
CA ILE A 524 3.57 -11.94 -7.39
C ILE A 524 4.46 -13.17 -7.28
N HIS A 525 5.06 -13.35 -6.11
CA HIS A 525 5.84 -14.51 -5.73
C HIS A 525 5.03 -15.36 -4.74
N ALA A 526 4.96 -16.66 -4.99
CA ALA A 526 4.24 -17.62 -4.17
C ALA A 526 5.11 -18.86 -3.94
N ASN A 527 5.69 -18.98 -2.74
CA ASN A 527 6.51 -20.11 -2.35
C ASN A 527 5.76 -21.04 -1.38
N GLY A 528 5.47 -22.26 -1.81
CA GLY A 528 4.75 -23.27 -1.03
C GLY A 528 3.33 -22.85 -0.64
N VAL A 529 2.75 -21.84 -1.28
CA VAL A 529 1.42 -21.28 -0.91
C VAL A 529 0.33 -22.31 -1.16
N PHE A 530 0.37 -23.02 -2.29
CA PHE A 530 -0.68 -23.97 -2.64
C PHE A 530 -0.59 -25.24 -1.82
N SER A 531 0.63 -25.67 -1.48
CA SER A 531 0.85 -26.71 -0.47
C SER A 531 0.33 -26.30 0.91
N LEU A 532 0.63 -25.07 1.35
CA LEU A 532 0.22 -24.55 2.65
C LEU A 532 -1.32 -24.49 2.79
N TYR A 533 -2.01 -24.12 1.72
CA TYR A 533 -3.47 -23.99 1.68
C TYR A 533 -4.19 -25.25 1.19
N ASN A 534 -3.46 -26.34 0.95
CA ASN A 534 -4.05 -27.59 0.49
C ASN A 534 -5.12 -28.08 1.48
N ASN A 535 -6.32 -28.38 0.97
CA ASN A 535 -7.51 -28.74 1.77
C ASN A 535 -7.99 -27.67 2.77
N LYS A 536 -7.55 -26.41 2.65
CA LYS A 536 -8.04 -25.27 3.46
C LYS A 536 -9.00 -24.38 2.69
N CYS A 537 -8.67 -24.06 1.45
CA CYS A 537 -9.56 -23.41 0.50
C CYS A 537 -9.21 -23.79 -0.94
N ASN A 538 -10.06 -23.37 -1.88
CA ASN A 538 -9.95 -23.75 -3.27
C ASN A 538 -8.73 -23.08 -3.94
N ILE A 539 -7.95 -23.87 -4.69
CA ILE A 539 -6.82 -23.38 -5.50
C ILE A 539 -7.30 -22.33 -6.51
N GLU A 540 -8.50 -22.50 -7.07
CA GLU A 540 -9.11 -21.55 -8.00
C GLU A 540 -9.28 -20.18 -7.36
N ASP A 541 -9.73 -20.09 -6.10
CA ASP A 541 -9.93 -18.83 -5.39
C ASP A 541 -8.62 -18.05 -5.21
N ILE A 542 -7.54 -18.76 -4.82
CA ILE A 542 -6.22 -18.15 -4.65
C ILE A 542 -5.72 -17.62 -6.00
N LEU A 543 -5.87 -18.40 -7.08
CA LEU A 543 -5.47 -17.98 -8.42
C LEU A 543 -6.29 -16.79 -8.95
N LEU A 544 -7.60 -16.75 -8.68
CA LEU A 544 -8.46 -15.63 -9.03
C LEU A 544 -8.09 -14.37 -8.26
N GLU A 545 -7.73 -14.49 -6.99
CA GLU A 545 -7.23 -13.36 -6.20
C GLU A 545 -5.88 -12.86 -6.72
N MET A 546 -4.95 -13.78 -7.05
CA MET A 546 -3.69 -13.43 -7.71
C MET A 546 -3.94 -12.68 -9.03
N ASP A 547 -4.85 -13.18 -9.87
CA ASP A 547 -5.21 -12.51 -11.13
C ASP A 547 -5.79 -11.11 -10.89
N ARG A 548 -6.71 -10.97 -9.93
CA ARG A 548 -7.34 -9.68 -9.61
C ARG A 548 -6.29 -8.64 -9.26
N ILE A 549 -5.34 -8.97 -8.37
CA ILE A 549 -4.36 -8.00 -7.86
C ILE A 549 -3.13 -7.83 -8.75
N LEU A 550 -2.89 -8.74 -9.71
CA LEU A 550 -1.82 -8.63 -10.69
C LEU A 550 -2.16 -7.62 -11.79
N ARG A 551 -1.20 -6.77 -12.13
CA ARG A 551 -1.30 -5.85 -13.26
C ARG A 551 -1.36 -6.63 -14.59
N PRO A 552 -2.04 -6.10 -15.62
CA PRO A 552 -1.84 -6.57 -16.99
C PRO A 552 -0.35 -6.57 -17.33
N GLU A 553 0.12 -7.62 -18.01
CA GLU A 553 1.53 -7.86 -18.34
C GLU A 553 2.44 -8.04 -17.11
N GLY A 554 1.84 -8.18 -15.92
CA GLY A 554 2.54 -8.55 -14.69
C GLY A 554 2.92 -10.02 -14.69
N ALA A 555 3.96 -10.36 -13.92
CA ALA A 555 4.50 -11.71 -13.84
C ALA A 555 4.13 -12.41 -12.52
N VAL A 556 4.13 -13.73 -12.55
CA VAL A 556 3.96 -14.60 -11.38
C VAL A 556 5.10 -15.60 -11.35
N ILE A 557 5.63 -15.86 -10.16
CA ILE A 557 6.57 -16.95 -9.89
C ILE A 557 5.97 -17.80 -8.76
N ILE A 558 5.63 -19.04 -9.08
CA ILE A 558 5.09 -20.01 -8.13
C ILE A 558 6.12 -21.13 -7.97
N ARG A 559 6.63 -21.30 -6.76
CA ARG A 559 7.53 -22.40 -6.39
C ARG A 559 6.76 -23.32 -5.46
N ASP A 560 6.58 -24.56 -5.84
CA ASP A 560 5.84 -25.55 -5.05
C ASP A 560 6.18 -26.97 -5.51
N ASP A 561 5.67 -27.98 -4.83
CA ASP A 561 5.82 -29.38 -5.23
C ASP A 561 5.23 -29.63 -6.63
N VAL A 562 5.86 -30.50 -7.42
CA VAL A 562 5.46 -30.80 -8.80
C VAL A 562 4.00 -31.25 -8.92
N ASP A 563 3.50 -32.05 -7.97
CA ASP A 563 2.12 -32.56 -8.02
C ASP A 563 1.10 -31.45 -7.77
N VAL A 564 1.47 -30.49 -6.92
CA VAL A 564 0.67 -29.29 -6.65
C VAL A 564 0.70 -28.37 -7.86
N LEU A 565 1.88 -28.14 -8.44
CA LEU A 565 2.02 -27.29 -9.63
C LEU A 565 1.34 -27.88 -10.86
N ALA A 566 1.21 -29.20 -10.98
CA ALA A 566 0.41 -29.83 -12.03
C ALA A 566 -1.07 -29.41 -11.94
N LYS A 567 -1.65 -29.40 -10.73
CA LYS A 567 -3.03 -28.92 -10.48
C LYS A 567 -3.18 -27.43 -10.75
N VAL A 568 -2.23 -26.62 -10.27
CA VAL A 568 -2.20 -25.17 -10.53
C VAL A 568 -2.13 -24.90 -12.03
N ARG A 569 -1.24 -25.57 -12.76
CA ARG A 569 -1.08 -25.42 -14.21
C ARG A 569 -2.35 -25.77 -14.98
N LYS A 570 -3.12 -26.77 -14.53
CA LYS A 570 -4.40 -27.14 -15.14
C LYS A 570 -5.42 -25.99 -15.09
N ILE A 571 -5.50 -25.28 -13.96
CA ILE A 571 -6.39 -24.11 -13.80
C ILE A 571 -5.84 -22.90 -14.56
N VAL A 572 -4.53 -22.63 -14.45
CA VAL A 572 -3.86 -21.55 -15.18
C VAL A 572 -4.05 -21.67 -16.70
N GLY A 573 -4.12 -22.89 -17.25
CA GLY A 573 -4.42 -23.11 -18.67
C GLY A 573 -5.83 -22.65 -19.11
N GLY A 574 -6.75 -22.43 -18.16
CA GLY A 574 -8.06 -21.82 -18.40
C GLY A 574 -8.10 -20.31 -18.14
N MET A 575 -7.01 -19.77 -17.59
CA MET A 575 -6.84 -18.33 -17.36
C MET A 575 -6.20 -17.66 -18.58
N ARG A 576 -6.21 -16.33 -18.60
CA ARG A 576 -5.57 -15.53 -19.66
C ARG A 576 -4.10 -15.24 -19.34
N TRP A 577 -3.35 -16.29 -19.01
CA TRP A 577 -1.96 -16.24 -18.59
C TRP A 577 -1.09 -17.10 -19.52
N ASP A 578 0.07 -16.58 -19.89
CA ASP A 578 1.10 -17.33 -20.60
C ASP A 578 2.05 -17.95 -19.58
N ALA A 579 1.97 -19.27 -19.38
CA ALA A 579 2.65 -19.98 -18.30
C ALA A 579 3.66 -21.03 -18.80
N LYS A 580 4.77 -21.15 -18.09
CA LYS A 580 5.83 -22.13 -18.34
C LYS A 580 6.32 -22.73 -17.02
N MET A 581 6.48 -24.05 -17.00
CA MET A 581 7.11 -24.76 -15.89
C MET A 581 8.60 -24.90 -16.16
N VAL A 582 9.41 -24.73 -15.12
CA VAL A 582 10.88 -24.76 -15.13
C VAL A 582 11.34 -25.63 -13.98
N ASP A 583 12.45 -26.33 -14.18
CA ASP A 583 13.10 -27.12 -13.15
C ASP A 583 13.68 -26.26 -12.02
N HIS A 584 13.84 -26.89 -10.86
CA HIS A 584 14.62 -26.34 -9.75
C HIS A 584 16.04 -26.00 -10.20
N GLU A 585 16.65 -24.98 -9.62
CA GLU A 585 18.02 -24.57 -9.96
C GLU A 585 19.11 -25.59 -9.61
N ASP A 586 18.77 -26.60 -8.81
CA ASP A 586 19.65 -27.74 -8.45
C ASP A 586 19.48 -28.94 -9.37
N GLY A 587 18.58 -28.83 -10.36
CA GLY A 587 18.40 -29.82 -11.41
C GLY A 587 16.99 -30.43 -11.45
N PRO A 588 16.73 -31.23 -12.50
CA PRO A 588 15.41 -31.75 -12.82
C PRO A 588 14.90 -32.84 -11.86
N LEU A 589 15.76 -33.41 -11.02
CA LEU A 589 15.37 -34.48 -10.08
C LEU A 589 14.82 -33.95 -8.75
N VAL A 590 14.90 -32.65 -8.49
CA VAL A 590 14.28 -32.04 -7.32
C VAL A 590 12.76 -31.99 -7.52
N PRO A 591 11.95 -32.51 -6.57
CA PRO A 591 10.48 -32.52 -6.69
C PRO A 591 9.85 -31.13 -6.74
N GLU A 592 10.42 -30.16 -6.04
CA GLU A 592 9.99 -28.77 -6.12
C GLU A 592 10.29 -28.19 -7.52
N LYS A 593 9.30 -27.54 -8.13
CA LYS A 593 9.44 -26.91 -9.44
C LYS A 593 9.04 -25.44 -9.38
N ILE A 594 9.26 -24.73 -10.49
CA ILE A 594 8.95 -23.31 -10.62
C ILE A 594 7.99 -23.14 -11.80
N LEU A 595 6.79 -22.63 -11.56
CA LEU A 595 5.88 -22.16 -12.59
C LEU A 595 6.03 -20.64 -12.72
N VAL A 596 6.43 -20.17 -13.90
CA VAL A 596 6.46 -18.74 -14.24
C VAL A 596 5.32 -18.44 -15.19
N ALA A 597 4.57 -17.38 -14.94
CA ALA A 597 3.48 -16.95 -15.80
C ALA A 597 3.47 -15.44 -16.01
N VAL A 598 2.91 -14.99 -17.13
CA VAL A 598 2.64 -13.56 -17.40
C VAL A 598 1.18 -13.40 -17.75
N LYS A 599 0.51 -12.44 -17.10
CA LYS A 599 -0.88 -12.12 -17.36
C LYS A 599 -1.02 -11.32 -18.65
N GLN A 600 -1.89 -11.75 -19.55
CA GLN A 600 -2.18 -11.03 -20.78
C GLN A 600 -2.99 -9.76 -20.51
N TYR A 601 -2.80 -8.72 -21.32
CA TYR A 601 -3.72 -7.58 -21.35
C TYR A 601 -4.98 -7.93 -22.14
N TRP A 602 -6.14 -7.70 -21.55
CA TRP A 602 -7.44 -7.89 -22.18
C TRP A 602 -8.49 -7.02 -21.49
N VAL A 603 -9.57 -6.69 -22.21
CA VAL A 603 -10.67 -5.86 -21.72
C VAL A 603 -12.01 -6.56 -21.91
N ALA A 604 -13.03 -6.19 -21.14
CA ALA A 604 -14.36 -6.75 -21.31
C ALA A 604 -15.01 -6.28 -22.62
N GLY A 605 -15.66 -7.21 -23.34
CA GLY A 605 -16.42 -6.92 -24.57
C GLY A 605 -15.60 -6.96 -25.87
N GLU A 606 -14.28 -7.18 -25.81
CA GLU A 606 -13.52 -7.59 -27.00
C GLU A 606 -13.71 -9.10 -27.20
N ASN A 607 -14.51 -9.47 -28.21
CA ASN A 607 -14.48 -10.84 -28.72
C ASN A 607 -13.05 -11.11 -29.18
N SER A 608 -12.41 -12.12 -28.58
CA SER A 608 -11.11 -12.64 -28.99
C SER A 608 -11.16 -13.04 -30.46
N THR A 609 -10.84 -12.08 -31.33
CA THR A 609 -10.69 -12.23 -32.77
C THR A 609 -9.52 -11.37 -33.19
N SER A 610 -8.33 -11.80 -32.77
CA SER A 610 -7.10 -11.50 -33.49
C SER A 610 -6.10 -12.63 -33.24
N SER A 611 -6.47 -13.83 -33.69
CA SER A 611 -5.47 -14.73 -34.26
C SER A 611 -5.15 -14.20 -35.65
N GLN A 612 -4.00 -13.55 -35.80
CA GLN A 612 -3.15 -13.60 -36.99
C GLN A 612 -1.70 -13.43 -36.58
#